data_AF-A0A3A4JSU7-F1
#
_entry.id   AF-A0A3A4JSU7-F1
#
_cell.length_a   1.000
_cell.length_b   1.000
_cell.length_c   1.000
_cell.angle_alpha   90.00
_cell.angle_beta   90.00
_cell.angle_gamma   90.00
#
_symmetry.space_group_name_H-M   'P 1'
#
loop_
_entity.id
_entity.type
_entity.pdbx_description
1 polymer ?
#
loop_
_entity_poly.entity_id
_entity_poly.type
_entity_poly.pdbx_seq_one_letter_code
_entity_poly.pdbx_strand_id
1 'polypeptide(L)'
;MKLEEYLQRSNVKFEKHTHPVAYTAQQLADAEHVTGFMVAKPVIVKGATDFAMCVIAAPDHLDLKSVAGVLGEKAVRLATEPEMADLFPDCELGAEPPFGPMFNLRTVADARLENDVYLVMQAGTHSEAVKLRLSDWKRVCKPLVAGIVVQ
;
A
#
# COMPACT_ATOMS: atom_id res chain seq x y z
N MET A 1 -2.93 14.45 6.93
CA MET A 1 -1.60 14.35 7.59
C MET A 1 -0.62 13.76 6.58
N LYS A 2 0.64 14.20 6.53
CA LYS A 2 1.65 13.64 5.60
C LYS A 2 2.26 12.34 6.14
N LEU A 3 2.72 11.46 5.24
CA LEU A 3 3.33 10.18 5.62
C LEU A 3 4.57 10.36 6.52
N GLU A 4 5.44 11.32 6.20
CA GLU A 4 6.67 11.57 6.95
C GLU A 4 6.40 11.86 8.43
N GLU A 5 5.42 12.73 8.71
CA GLU A 5 5.01 13.07 10.07
C GLU A 5 4.47 11.83 10.80
N TYR A 6 3.71 10.99 10.10
CA TYR A 6 3.17 9.74 10.65
C TYR A 6 4.29 8.76 11.01
N LEU A 7 5.30 8.61 10.14
CA LEU A 7 6.46 7.74 10.37
C LEU A 7 7.32 8.23 11.54
N GLN A 8 7.57 9.54 11.61
CA GLN A 8 8.31 10.15 12.73
C GLN A 8 7.61 9.91 14.07
N ARG A 9 6.28 10.15 14.14
CA ARG A 9 5.47 9.88 15.34
C ARG A 9 5.46 8.40 15.73
N SER A 10 5.57 7.51 14.74
CA SER A 10 5.62 6.05 14.93
C SER A 10 7.02 5.51 15.24
N ASN A 11 8.01 6.40 15.35
CA ASN A 11 9.43 6.07 15.53
C ASN A 11 9.93 5.05 14.50
N VAL A 12 9.63 5.30 13.22
CA VAL A 12 10.09 4.50 12.07
C VAL A 12 11.23 5.24 11.39
N LYS A 13 12.34 4.54 11.13
CA LYS A 13 13.41 5.05 10.27
C LYS A 13 13.03 4.84 8.81
N PHE A 14 13.18 5.89 8.01
CA PHE A 14 12.90 5.86 6.58
C PHE A 14 13.88 6.75 5.82
N GLU A 15 14.09 6.42 4.55
CA GLU A 15 14.75 7.27 3.56
C GLU A 15 13.64 7.90 2.69
N LYS A 16 13.73 9.20 2.43
CA LYS A 16 12.83 9.91 1.52
C LYS A 16 13.55 10.16 0.20
N HIS A 17 12.92 9.79 -0.89
CA HIS A 17 13.43 9.99 -2.24
C HIS A 17 12.47 10.87 -3.04
N THR A 18 13.04 11.59 -4.00
CA THR A 18 12.30 12.36 -4.99
C THR A 18 12.79 11.97 -6.38
N HIS A 19 11.87 11.73 -7.31
CA HIS A 19 12.16 11.26 -8.64
C HIS A 19 11.27 11.96 -9.68
N PRO A 20 11.56 11.88 -10.99
CA PRO A 20 10.60 12.25 -12.02
C PRO A 20 9.27 11.52 -11.83
N VAL A 21 8.18 12.11 -12.29
CA VAL A 21 6.82 11.58 -12.05
C VAL A 21 6.70 10.11 -12.48
N ALA A 22 6.25 9.27 -11.55
CA ALA A 22 5.95 7.85 -11.71
C ALA A 22 4.50 7.58 -11.30
N TYR A 23 3.63 7.40 -12.29
CA TYR A 23 2.19 7.19 -12.09
C TYR A 23 1.85 5.77 -11.65
N THR A 24 2.68 4.80 -12.01
CA THR A 24 2.46 3.39 -11.68
C THR A 24 3.52 2.87 -10.73
N ALA A 25 3.17 1.85 -9.94
CA ALA A 25 4.12 1.18 -9.06
C ALA A 25 5.32 0.57 -9.82
N GLN A 26 5.13 0.18 -11.08
CA GLN A 26 6.22 -0.33 -11.92
C GLN A 26 7.17 0.79 -12.36
N GLN A 27 6.63 1.95 -12.74
CA GLN A 27 7.45 3.15 -13.02
C GLN A 27 8.19 3.61 -11.76
N LEU A 28 7.59 3.48 -10.58
CA LEU A 28 8.28 3.77 -9.32
C LEU A 28 9.48 2.81 -9.13
N ALA A 29 9.30 1.52 -9.37
CA ALA A 29 10.39 0.54 -9.27
C ALA A 29 11.56 0.91 -10.19
N ASP A 30 11.24 1.32 -11.43
CA ASP A 30 12.24 1.76 -12.41
C ASP A 30 12.97 3.04 -11.97
N ALA A 31 12.23 4.03 -11.47
CA ALA A 31 12.78 5.31 -10.98
C ALA A 31 13.69 5.14 -9.75
N GLU A 32 13.38 4.14 -8.91
CA GLU A 32 14.11 3.81 -7.70
C GLU A 32 15.22 2.76 -7.93
N HIS A 33 15.35 2.27 -9.17
CA HIS A 33 16.30 1.23 -9.56
C HIS A 33 16.20 -0.03 -8.68
N VAL A 34 14.99 -0.43 -8.33
CA VAL A 34 14.68 -1.64 -7.55
C VAL A 34 13.81 -2.60 -8.34
N THR A 35 13.71 -3.84 -7.88
CA THR A 35 12.73 -4.77 -8.46
C THR A 35 11.31 -4.33 -8.07
N GLY A 36 10.32 -4.59 -8.93
CA GLY A 36 8.92 -4.33 -8.59
C GLY A 36 8.42 -5.10 -7.36
N PHE A 37 9.09 -6.20 -7.00
CA PHE A 37 8.79 -6.98 -5.79
C PHE A 37 9.13 -6.25 -4.49
N MET A 38 10.07 -5.29 -4.54
CA MET A 38 10.36 -4.41 -3.40
C MET A 38 9.36 -3.25 -3.26
N VAL A 39 8.55 -2.99 -4.28
CA VAL A 39 7.58 -1.89 -4.26
C VAL A 39 6.24 -2.36 -3.71
N ALA A 40 5.83 -1.80 -2.58
CA ALA A 40 4.51 -2.02 -2.00
C ALA A 40 3.52 -0.99 -2.55
N LYS A 41 2.43 -1.46 -3.19
CA LYS A 41 1.33 -0.62 -3.64
C LYS A 41 0.04 -0.93 -2.87
N PRO A 42 -0.75 0.09 -2.49
CA PRO A 42 -2.08 -0.14 -1.95
C PRO A 42 -3.07 -0.43 -3.07
N VAL A 43 -4.04 -1.30 -2.79
CA VAL A 43 -5.23 -1.52 -3.59
C VAL A 43 -6.41 -1.55 -2.63
N ILE A 44 -7.35 -0.62 -2.81
CA ILE A 44 -8.48 -0.49 -1.90
C ILE A 44 -9.65 -1.32 -2.40
N VAL A 45 -10.23 -2.08 -1.48
CA VAL A 45 -11.43 -2.86 -1.72
C VAL A 45 -12.58 -2.36 -0.85
N LYS A 46 -13.79 -2.48 -1.37
CA LYS A 46 -15.05 -2.20 -0.68
C LYS A 46 -15.78 -3.51 -0.42
N GLY A 47 -16.01 -3.81 0.87
CA GLY A 47 -16.92 -4.85 1.33
C GLY A 47 -18.37 -4.34 1.40
N ALA A 48 -19.21 -5.00 2.20
CA ALA A 48 -20.61 -4.62 2.32
C ALA A 48 -20.77 -3.23 2.97
N THR A 49 -19.99 -2.95 4.01
CA THR A 49 -20.08 -1.71 4.80
C THR A 49 -18.79 -0.91 4.78
N ASP A 50 -17.64 -1.58 4.77
CA ASP A 50 -16.35 -0.95 5.05
C ASP A 50 -15.34 -1.11 3.92
N PHE A 51 -14.36 -0.22 3.90
CA PHE A 51 -13.20 -0.32 3.01
C PHE A 51 -12.05 -1.04 3.71
N ALA A 52 -11.21 -1.72 2.94
CA ALA A 52 -9.96 -2.29 3.41
C ALA A 52 -8.83 -1.96 2.42
N MET A 53 -7.64 -1.74 2.97
CA MET A 53 -6.42 -1.55 2.19
C MET A 53 -5.71 -2.89 2.04
N CYS A 54 -5.61 -3.38 0.81
CA CYS A 54 -4.76 -4.52 0.47
C CYS A 54 -3.40 -4.02 -0.01
N VAL A 55 -2.31 -4.63 0.44
CA VAL A 55 -0.94 -4.22 0.11
C VAL A 55 -0.24 -5.37 -0.57
N ILE A 56 0.17 -5.14 -1.81
CA ILE A 56 0.77 -6.13 -2.71
C ILE A 56 2.00 -5.55 -3.41
N ALA A 57 2.80 -6.40 -4.05
CA ALA A 57 3.94 -5.95 -4.84
C ALA A 57 3.50 -5.26 -6.14
N ALA A 58 4.35 -4.43 -6.74
CA ALA A 58 4.07 -3.75 -8.01
C ALA A 58 3.60 -4.68 -9.15
N PRO A 59 4.24 -5.83 -9.42
CA PRO A 59 3.84 -6.71 -10.52
C PRO A 59 2.56 -7.52 -10.23
N ASP A 60 2.07 -7.51 -8.99
CA ASP A 60 0.98 -8.38 -8.57
C ASP A 60 -0.41 -7.76 -8.81
N HIS A 61 -1.41 -8.63 -8.90
CA HIS A 61 -2.83 -8.27 -8.99
C HIS A 61 -3.62 -8.99 -7.90
N LEU A 62 -4.63 -8.32 -7.34
CA LEU A 62 -5.48 -8.91 -6.30
C LEU A 62 -6.35 -10.05 -6.83
N ASP A 63 -6.44 -11.12 -6.04
CA ASP A 63 -7.53 -12.06 -6.09
C ASP A 63 -8.66 -11.58 -5.14
N LEU A 64 -9.69 -10.95 -5.71
CA LEU A 64 -10.82 -10.45 -4.93
C LEU A 64 -11.58 -11.54 -4.16
N LYS A 65 -11.58 -12.78 -4.65
CA LYS A 65 -12.22 -13.89 -3.95
C LYS A 65 -11.45 -14.27 -2.69
N SER A 66 -10.11 -14.33 -2.80
CA SER A 66 -9.23 -14.57 -1.66
C SER A 66 -9.33 -13.44 -0.64
N VAL A 67 -9.35 -12.17 -1.09
CA VAL A 67 -9.55 -11.01 -0.21
C VAL A 67 -10.89 -11.07 0.53
N ALA A 68 -11.98 -11.39 -0.17
CA ALA A 68 -13.30 -11.53 0.46
C ALA A 68 -13.28 -12.59 1.57
N GLY A 69 -12.66 -13.76 1.32
CA GLY A 69 -12.52 -14.82 2.33
C GLY A 69 -11.73 -14.37 3.56
N VAL A 70 -10.62 -13.65 3.35
CA VAL A 70 -9.77 -13.11 4.43
C VAL A 70 -10.50 -12.07 5.27
N LEU A 71 -11.35 -11.25 4.64
CA LEU A 71 -12.15 -10.23 5.32
C LEU A 71 -13.43 -10.79 5.97
N GLY A 72 -13.81 -12.04 5.67
CA GLY A 72 -15.07 -12.63 6.12
C GLY A 72 -16.29 -12.10 5.38
N GLU A 73 -16.10 -11.56 4.18
CA GLU A 73 -17.11 -10.93 3.34
C GLU A 73 -17.62 -11.91 2.27
N LYS A 74 -18.87 -11.76 1.85
CA LYS A 74 -19.42 -12.58 0.74
C LYS A 74 -18.75 -12.27 -0.59
N ALA A 75 -18.45 -10.99 -0.81
CA ALA A 75 -17.77 -10.47 -1.98
C ALA A 75 -17.18 -9.10 -1.65
N VAL A 76 -16.15 -8.72 -2.41
CA VAL A 76 -15.59 -7.36 -2.39
C VAL A 76 -15.43 -6.87 -3.82
N ARG A 77 -15.37 -5.55 -3.99
CA ARG A 77 -15.02 -4.91 -5.27
C ARG A 77 -13.87 -3.93 -5.06
N LEU A 78 -13.23 -3.50 -6.13
CA LEU A 78 -12.31 -2.37 -6.07
C LEU A 78 -13.07 -1.09 -5.70
N ALA A 79 -12.40 -0.21 -4.94
CA ALA A 79 -12.88 1.16 -4.75
C ALA A 79 -12.82 1.93 -6.07
N THR A 80 -13.77 2.85 -6.25
CA THR A 80 -13.78 3.77 -7.39
C THR A 80 -12.87 4.97 -7.15
N GLU A 81 -12.47 5.69 -8.20
CA GLU A 81 -11.65 6.90 -8.05
C GLU A 81 -12.29 7.96 -7.14
N PRO A 82 -13.61 8.24 -7.20
CA PRO A 82 -14.24 9.13 -6.23
C PRO A 82 -14.14 8.63 -4.78
N GLU A 83 -14.33 7.33 -4.54
CA GLU A 83 -14.18 6.75 -3.21
C GLU A 83 -12.73 6.87 -2.70
N MET A 84 -11.75 6.70 -3.60
CA MET A 84 -10.33 6.92 -3.28
C MET A 84 -10.08 8.39 -2.91
N ALA A 85 -10.57 9.35 -3.71
CA ALA A 85 -10.40 10.77 -3.42
C ALA A 85 -10.99 11.18 -2.04
N ASP A 86 -12.13 10.59 -1.67
CA ASP A 86 -12.75 10.81 -0.35
C ASP A 86 -11.93 10.18 0.79
N LEU A 87 -11.34 9.00 0.57
CA LEU A 87 -10.52 8.30 1.58
C LEU A 87 -9.14 8.93 1.77
N PHE A 88 -8.58 9.52 0.72
CA PHE A 88 -7.19 10.02 0.68
C PHE A 88 -7.11 11.48 0.20
N PRO A 89 -7.77 12.44 0.87
CA PRO A 89 -7.87 13.82 0.40
C PRO A 89 -6.53 14.57 0.33
N ASP A 90 -5.50 14.06 1.03
CA ASP A 90 -4.15 14.63 1.06
C ASP A 90 -3.18 13.95 0.08
N CYS A 91 -3.65 13.01 -0.76
CA CYS A 91 -2.83 12.27 -1.72
C CYS A 91 -3.25 12.58 -3.15
N GLU A 92 -2.28 12.59 -4.07
CA GLU A 92 -2.58 12.42 -5.49
C GLU A 92 -3.17 11.01 -5.70
N LEU A 93 -4.21 10.92 -6.53
CA LEU A 93 -4.91 9.66 -6.79
C LEU A 93 -3.94 8.63 -7.39
N GLY A 94 -3.83 7.48 -6.75
CA GLY A 94 -2.88 6.43 -7.15
C GLY A 94 -1.45 6.69 -6.65
N ALA A 95 -1.26 7.62 -5.73
CA ALA A 95 -0.01 7.85 -5.00
C ALA A 95 -0.16 7.61 -3.48
N GLU A 96 -1.22 6.94 -3.07
CA GLU A 96 -1.52 6.69 -1.67
C GLU A 96 -0.41 5.85 -1.02
N PRO A 97 0.03 6.19 0.20
CA PRO A 97 0.99 5.35 0.90
C PRO A 97 0.28 4.12 1.49
N PRO A 98 0.89 2.91 1.44
CA PRO A 98 0.29 1.67 1.95
C PRO A 98 0.33 1.59 3.49
N PHE A 99 -0.31 2.55 4.18
CA PHE A 99 -0.41 2.65 5.63
C PHE A 99 -1.87 2.73 6.08
N GLY A 100 -2.61 1.62 6.03
CA GLY A 100 -4.04 1.61 6.33
C GLY A 100 -4.44 2.29 7.66
N PRO A 101 -3.73 2.07 8.79
CA PRO A 101 -4.08 2.73 10.06
C PRO A 101 -3.97 4.25 10.04
N MET A 102 -3.18 4.84 9.12
CA MET A 102 -3.13 6.29 8.91
C MET A 102 -4.47 6.85 8.40
N PHE A 103 -5.25 6.00 7.72
CA PHE A 103 -6.53 6.33 7.09
C PHE A 103 -7.71 5.62 7.76
N ASN A 104 -7.52 5.06 8.97
CA ASN A 104 -8.51 4.23 9.67
C ASN A 104 -8.99 3.01 8.85
N LEU A 105 -8.14 2.48 7.97
CA LEU A 105 -8.43 1.30 7.16
C LEU A 105 -7.76 0.06 7.74
N ARG A 106 -8.52 -1.04 7.76
CA ARG A 106 -7.93 -2.37 7.99
C ARG A 106 -6.93 -2.67 6.89
N THR A 107 -5.76 -3.18 7.27
CA THR A 107 -4.69 -3.54 6.32
C THR A 107 -4.63 -5.05 6.15
N VAL A 108 -4.64 -5.51 4.90
CA VAL A 108 -4.33 -6.89 4.51
C VAL A 108 -3.07 -6.86 3.65
N ALA A 109 -2.08 -7.69 3.95
CA ALA A 109 -0.84 -7.76 3.19
C ALA A 109 -0.73 -9.12 2.51
N ASP A 110 -0.24 -9.13 1.27
CA ASP A 110 0.09 -10.39 0.63
C ASP A 110 1.27 -11.08 1.31
N ALA A 111 1.16 -12.40 1.49
CA ALA A 111 2.19 -13.21 2.12
C ALA A 111 3.52 -13.23 1.34
N ARG A 112 3.53 -12.86 0.04
CA ARG A 112 4.76 -12.81 -0.77
C ARG A 112 5.51 -11.49 -0.62
N LEU A 113 4.89 -10.48 0.00
CA LEU A 113 5.55 -9.22 0.38
C LEU A 113 6.63 -9.42 1.46
N GLU A 114 6.80 -10.65 1.97
CA GLU A 114 7.67 -11.00 3.09
C GLU A 114 9.13 -11.28 2.73
N ASN A 115 9.48 -11.36 1.45
CA ASN A 115 10.79 -11.85 1.02
C ASN A 115 11.92 -10.81 1.11
N ASP A 116 11.61 -9.52 1.27
CA ASP A 116 12.59 -8.43 1.28
C ASP A 116 12.75 -7.77 2.65
N VAL A 117 13.96 -7.28 2.94
CA VAL A 117 14.28 -6.56 4.19
C VAL A 117 13.64 -5.17 4.21
N TYR A 118 13.44 -4.57 3.04
CA TYR A 118 12.96 -3.21 2.84
C TYR A 118 11.77 -3.17 1.89
N LEU A 119 10.91 -2.18 2.09
CA LEU A 119 9.85 -1.80 1.17
C LEU A 119 10.13 -0.41 0.60
N VAL A 120 9.79 -0.22 -0.66
CA VAL A 120 9.70 1.07 -1.36
C VAL A 120 8.23 1.35 -1.66
N MET A 121 7.76 2.58 -1.50
CA MET A 121 6.36 2.94 -1.72
C MET A 121 6.21 4.43 -2.02
N GLN A 122 5.13 4.81 -2.72
CA GLN A 122 4.76 6.20 -2.90
C GLN A 122 4.42 6.88 -1.57
N ALA A 123 4.63 8.19 -1.51
CA ALA A 123 4.51 8.99 -0.30
C ALA A 123 3.47 10.11 -0.40
N GLY A 124 2.39 9.89 -1.14
CA GLY A 124 1.28 10.84 -1.30
C GLY A 124 1.33 11.68 -2.59
N THR A 125 2.44 11.63 -3.34
CA THR A 125 2.55 12.22 -4.68
C THR A 125 3.26 11.25 -5.63
N HIS A 126 3.07 11.42 -6.94
CA HIS A 126 3.73 10.61 -7.96
C HIS A 126 5.24 10.91 -8.12
N SER A 127 5.80 11.83 -7.33
CA SER A 127 7.22 12.21 -7.40
C SER A 127 7.99 11.95 -6.10
N GLU A 128 7.30 11.46 -5.07
CA GLU A 128 7.88 11.19 -3.76
C GLU A 128 7.70 9.73 -3.38
N ALA A 129 8.78 9.13 -2.90
CA ALA A 129 8.79 7.78 -2.39
C ALA A 129 9.48 7.72 -1.03
N VAL A 130 9.14 6.68 -0.25
CA VAL A 130 9.89 6.32 0.95
C VAL A 130 10.38 4.88 0.88
N LYS A 131 11.56 4.67 1.45
CA LYS A 131 12.13 3.35 1.69
C LYS A 131 12.27 3.11 3.19
N LEU A 132 11.76 1.99 3.67
CA LEU A 132 11.78 1.64 5.10
C LEU A 132 11.84 0.14 5.32
N ARG A 133 12.16 -0.30 6.53
CA ARG A 133 12.24 -1.74 6.85
C ARG A 133 10.85 -2.37 6.85
N LEU A 134 10.71 -3.54 6.23
CA LEU A 134 9.46 -4.31 6.26
C LEU A 134 9.01 -4.58 7.71
N SER A 135 9.95 -4.84 8.62
CA SER A 135 9.64 -5.07 10.04
C SER A 135 8.98 -3.86 10.72
N ASP A 136 9.42 -2.64 10.37
CA ASP A 136 8.82 -1.41 10.90
C ASP A 136 7.44 -1.17 10.30
N TRP A 137 7.29 -1.43 8.99
CA TRP A 137 5.99 -1.39 8.34
C TRP A 137 4.99 -2.34 9.00
N LYS A 138 5.35 -3.61 9.21
CA LYS A 138 4.50 -4.60 9.89
C LYS A 138 4.15 -4.18 11.32
N ARG A 139 5.09 -3.61 12.07
CA ARG A 139 4.88 -3.12 13.44
C ARG A 139 3.84 -2.01 13.50
N VAL A 140 3.87 -1.08 12.54
CA VAL A 140 2.95 0.06 12.48
C VAL A 140 1.60 -0.33 11.88
N CYS A 141 1.60 -1.02 10.74
CA CYS A 141 0.40 -1.38 10.01
C CYS A 141 -0.39 -2.53 10.63
N LYS A 142 0.30 -3.43 11.37
CA LYS A 142 -0.27 -4.66 11.96
C LYS A 142 -1.20 -5.40 10.98
N PRO A 143 -0.72 -5.72 9.76
CA PRO A 143 -1.59 -6.25 8.72
C PRO A 143 -2.06 -7.67 9.06
N LEU A 144 -3.22 -8.04 8.52
CA LEU A 144 -3.57 -9.45 8.34
C LEU A 144 -2.80 -9.98 7.13
N VAL A 145 -1.93 -10.98 7.34
CA VAL A 145 -1.13 -11.57 6.26
C VAL A 145 -1.86 -12.78 5.68
N ALA A 146 -2.06 -12.80 4.36
CA ALA A 146 -2.70 -13.90 3.63
C ALA A 146 -2.26 -13.92 2.16
N GLY A 147 -2.45 -15.04 1.45
CA GLY A 147 -2.31 -15.06 -0.01
C GLY A 147 -3.52 -14.40 -0.65
N ILE A 148 -3.35 -13.21 -1.24
CA ILE A 148 -4.47 -12.36 -1.73
C ILE A 148 -4.31 -11.93 -3.19
N VAL A 149 -3.48 -12.64 -3.93
CA VAL A 149 -2.98 -12.27 -5.26
C VAL A 149 -3.08 -13.43 -6.23
N VAL A 150 -3.27 -13.11 -7.50
CA VAL A 150 -3.21 -14.08 -8.59
C VAL A 150 -1.77 -14.23 -9.13
N GLN A 151 -1.47 -15.38 -9.73
CA GLN A 151 -0.25 -15.59 -10.52
C GLN A 151 -0.42 -15.08 -11.95
#